data_AF-A0A7C6LYV6-F1
#
_entry.id   AF-A0A7C6LYV6-F1
#
_cell.length_a   1.000
_cell.length_b   1.000
_cell.length_c   1.000
_cell.angle_alpha   90.00
_cell.angle_beta   90.00
_cell.angle_gamma   90.00
#
_symmetry.space_group_name_H-M   'P 1'
#
loop_
_entity.id
_entity.type
_entity.pdbx_description
1 polymer ?
#
loop_
_entity_poly.entity_id
_entity_poly.type
_entity_poly.pdbx_seq_one_letter_code
_entity_poly.pdbx_strand_id
1 'polypeptide(L)'
;MLIDAHLHITKTDVENDILRMMDEMDYYGLTIGTNPPDCAWITSLAQHQKRIIPAFGLHPWYADQYDLKDMMTYLINCSVIGEIGMDSVWCNTDLDT
;
A
#
# COMPACT_ATOMS: atom_id res chain seq x y z
N MET A 1 20.16 5.25 7.75
CA MET A 1 18.70 5.44 7.61
C MET A 1 18.36 6.09 6.28
N LEU A 2 17.74 5.32 5.39
CA LEU A 2 17.07 5.81 4.17
C LEU A 2 15.57 5.49 4.29
N ILE A 3 14.71 6.38 3.77
CA ILE A 3 13.27 6.16 3.75
C ILE A 3 12.79 6.31 2.31
N ASP A 4 12.22 5.24 1.78
CA ASP A 4 11.41 5.31 0.57
C ASP A 4 10.01 5.78 0.93
N ALA A 5 9.65 6.96 0.45
CA ALA A 5 8.38 7.59 0.76
C ALA A 5 7.20 6.97 -0.01
N HIS A 6 7.44 6.09 -0.98
CA HIS A 6 6.38 5.44 -1.75
C HIS A 6 6.85 4.11 -2.35
N LEU A 7 6.52 3.00 -1.68
CA LEU A 7 6.97 1.67 -2.08
C LEU A 7 5.77 0.74 -2.37
N HIS A 8 5.73 0.20 -3.58
CA HIS A 8 4.99 -1.02 -3.86
C HIS A 8 5.96 -2.21 -3.76
N ILE A 9 5.75 -3.07 -2.77
CA ILE A 9 6.49 -4.31 -2.60
C ILE A 9 5.65 -5.45 -3.17
N THR A 10 6.27 -6.42 -3.83
CA THR A 10 5.61 -7.61 -4.36
C THR A 10 6.01 -8.86 -3.58
N LYS A 11 5.26 -9.96 -3.73
CA LYS A 11 5.65 -11.26 -3.17
C LYS A 11 7.02 -11.71 -3.69
N THR A 12 7.30 -11.44 -4.96
CA THR A 12 8.60 -11.76 -5.58
C THR A 12 9.74 -10.96 -4.96
N ASP A 13 9.52 -9.70 -4.56
CA ASP A 13 10.54 -8.93 -3.84
C ASP A 13 10.83 -9.54 -2.46
N VAL A 14 9.79 -9.99 -1.76
CA VAL A 14 9.92 -10.71 -0.49
C VAL A 14 10.67 -12.03 -0.67
N GLU A 15 10.37 -12.80 -1.72
CA GLU A 15 11.09 -14.02 -2.09
C GLU A 15 12.56 -13.73 -2.44
N ASN A 16 12.85 -12.56 -3.00
CA ASN A 16 14.18 -12.06 -3.33
C ASN A 16 14.85 -11.29 -2.19
N ASP A 17 14.53 -11.63 -0.93
CA ASP A 17 15.22 -11.16 0.27
C ASP A 17 15.11 -9.66 0.59
N ILE A 18 14.18 -8.90 -0.01
CA ILE A 18 14.09 -7.45 0.24
C ILE A 18 13.96 -7.14 1.74
N LEU A 19 13.20 -7.92 2.50
CA LEU A 19 13.00 -7.70 3.95
C LEU A 19 14.31 -7.78 4.72
N ARG A 20 15.19 -8.73 4.38
CA ARG A 20 16.52 -8.84 4.98
C ARG A 20 17.37 -7.63 4.62
N MET A 21 17.30 -7.17 3.38
CA MET A 21 18.01 -5.96 2.94
C MET A 21 17.51 -4.69 3.67
N MET A 22 16.20 -4.57 3.92
CA MET A 22 15.64 -3.44 4.68
C MET A 22 16.30 -3.34 6.07
N ASP A 23 16.52 -4.47 6.73
CA ASP A 23 17.18 -4.53 8.03
C ASP A 23 18.67 -4.22 7.95
N GLU A 24 19.40 -4.88 7.05
CA GLU A 24 20.85 -4.74 6.88
C GLU A 24 21.25 -3.31 6.46
N MET A 25 20.43 -2.66 5.65
CA MET A 25 20.71 -1.33 5.10
C MET A 25 20.10 -0.17 5.90
N ASP A 26 19.35 -0.46 6.97
CA ASP A 26 18.60 0.54 7.73
C ASP A 26 17.68 1.36 6.79
N TYR A 27 16.95 0.65 5.93
CA TYR A 27 16.06 1.17 4.89
C TYR A 27 14.59 0.94 5.29
N TYR A 28 13.82 2.02 5.35
CA TYR A 28 12.38 1.98 5.60
C TYR A 28 11.60 2.21 4.31
N GLY A 29 10.43 1.59 4.21
CA GLY A 29 9.49 1.83 3.11
C GLY A 29 8.14 2.24 3.64
N LEU A 30 7.60 3.37 3.15
CA LEU A 30 6.17 3.64 3.22
C LEU A 30 5.49 2.73 2.20
N THR A 31 5.03 1.57 2.66
CA THR A 31 4.53 0.51 1.79
C THR A 31 3.04 0.66 1.56
N ILE A 32 2.65 0.73 0.28
CA ILE A 32 1.33 1.19 -0.15
C ILE A 32 0.38 0.02 -0.46
N GLY A 33 -0.74 -0.05 0.26
CA GLY A 33 -1.86 -0.92 -0.07
C GLY A 33 -2.93 -0.16 -0.85
N THR A 34 -3.31 -0.69 -2.01
CA THR A 34 -4.14 0.01 -3.02
C THR A 34 -5.58 -0.51 -3.13
N ASN A 35 -5.87 -1.66 -2.54
CA ASN A 35 -7.18 -2.31 -2.51
C ASN A 35 -7.26 -3.25 -1.29
N PRO A 36 -8.42 -3.84 -0.95
CA PRO A 36 -8.55 -4.64 0.27
C PRO A 36 -7.60 -5.86 0.35
N PRO A 37 -7.41 -6.67 -0.72
CA PRO A 37 -6.41 -7.75 -0.72
C PRO A 37 -4.98 -7.27 -0.43
N ASP A 38 -4.54 -6.18 -1.07
CA ASP A 38 -3.20 -5.63 -0.87
C ASP A 38 -3.02 -5.09 0.55
N CYS A 39 -4.04 -4.38 1.07
CA CYS A 39 -4.02 -3.86 2.44
C CYS A 39 -3.93 -4.99 3.47
N ALA A 40 -4.65 -6.10 3.27
CA ALA A 40 -4.57 -7.26 4.14
C ALA A 40 -3.16 -7.86 4.16
N TRP A 41 -2.56 -8.02 2.98
CA TRP A 41 -1.23 -8.60 2.84
C TRP A 41 -0.15 -7.70 3.44
N ILE A 42 -0.17 -6.40 3.16
CA ILE A 42 0.79 -5.42 3.72
C ILE A 42 0.63 -5.31 5.24
N THR A 43 -0.61 -5.38 5.76
CA THR A 43 -0.85 -5.43 7.21
C THR A 43 -0.13 -6.63 7.84
N SER A 44 -0.25 -7.82 7.24
CA SER A 44 0.46 -9.01 7.70
C SER A 44 1.99 -8.85 7.59
N LEU A 45 2.48 -8.25 6.50
CA LEU A 45 3.90 -8.04 6.29
C LEU A 45 4.50 -7.07 7.33
N ALA A 46 3.82 -5.96 7.61
CA ALA A 46 4.22 -4.96 8.60
C ALA A 46 4.24 -5.51 10.05
N GLN A 47 3.43 -6.54 10.36
CA GLN A 47 3.50 -7.23 11.65
C GLN A 47 4.83 -7.97 11.86
N HIS A 48 5.50 -8.37 10.77
CA HIS A 48 6.72 -9.15 10.79
C HIS A 48 7.98 -8.35 10.41
N GLN A 49 7.84 -7.21 9.74
CA GLN A 49 8.94 -6.33 9.35
C GLN A 49 8.71 -4.90 9.84
N LYS A 50 9.49 -4.49 10.86
CA LYS A 50 9.40 -3.15 11.50
C LYS A 50 9.85 -2.00 10.61
N ARG A 51 10.59 -2.29 9.53
CA ARG A 51 11.02 -1.29 8.55
C ARG A 51 9.92 -0.94 7.53
N ILE A 52 8.81 -1.66 7.55
CA ILE A 52 7.63 -1.35 6.74
C ILE A 52 6.71 -0.43 7.55
N ILE A 53 6.40 0.72 6.95
CA ILE A 53 5.43 1.68 7.46
C ILE A 53 4.20 1.55 6.53
N PRO A 54 3.12 0.91 6.96
CA PRO A 54 1.97 0.70 6.08
C PRO A 54 1.20 2.00 5.84
N ALA A 55 0.87 2.27 4.59
CA ALA A 55 -0.11 3.28 4.17
C ALA A 55 -1.20 2.61 3.32
N PHE A 56 -2.44 3.05 3.50
CA PHE A 56 -3.58 2.42 2.83
C PHE A 56 -4.49 3.45 2.16
N GLY A 57 -4.93 3.11 0.95
CA GLY A 57 -5.83 3.92 0.14
C GLY A 57 -6.52 3.05 -0.91
N LEU A 58 -7.69 3.47 -1.37
CA LEU A 58 -8.27 2.87 -2.56
C LEU A 58 -7.68 3.58 -3.77
N HIS A 59 -6.83 2.89 -4.52
CA HIS A 59 -6.26 3.46 -5.73
C HIS A 59 -7.35 3.65 -6.79
N PRO A 60 -7.33 4.73 -7.59
CA PRO A 60 -8.37 5.03 -8.58
C PRO A 60 -8.68 3.88 -9.55
N TRP A 61 -7.68 3.08 -9.88
CA TRP A 61 -7.83 1.91 -10.76
C TRP A 61 -8.77 0.83 -10.23
N TYR A 62 -9.06 0.84 -8.93
CA TYR A 62 -9.96 -0.11 -8.27
C TYR A 62 -11.26 0.52 -7.77
N ALA A 63 -11.51 1.79 -8.12
CA ALA A 63 -12.69 2.53 -7.67
C ALA A 63 -14.01 2.00 -8.26
N ASP A 64 -13.96 1.22 -9.34
CA ASP A 64 -15.08 0.51 -9.94
C ASP A 64 -15.35 -0.88 -9.30
N GLN A 65 -14.43 -1.36 -8.46
CA GLN A 65 -14.42 -2.71 -7.90
C GLN A 65 -14.70 -2.75 -6.40
N TYR A 66 -14.32 -1.71 -5.67
CA TYR A 66 -14.47 -1.64 -4.21
C TYR A 66 -15.07 -0.32 -3.77
N ASP A 67 -15.77 -0.35 -2.65
CA ASP A 67 -16.34 0.82 -2.01
C ASP A 67 -15.48 1.29 -0.83
N LEU A 68 -15.70 2.52 -0.38
CA LEU A 68 -15.07 3.06 0.84
C LEU A 68 -15.23 2.12 2.04
N LYS A 69 -16.41 1.49 2.20
CA LYS A 69 -16.72 0.57 3.31
C LYS A 69 -15.75 -0.61 3.39
N ASP A 70 -15.24 -1.07 2.25
CA ASP A 70 -14.34 -2.23 2.16
C ASP A 70 -12.93 -1.87 2.65
N MET A 71 -12.61 -0.57 2.71
CA MET A 71 -11.32 -0.05 3.15
C MET A 71 -11.33 0.46 4.59
N MET A 72 -12.50 0.68 5.20
CA MET A 72 -12.65 1.37 6.49
C MET A 72 -11.79 0.77 7.61
N THR A 73 -11.69 -0.56 7.69
CA THR A 73 -10.86 -1.24 8.69
C THR A 73 -9.39 -0.86 8.57
N TYR A 74 -8.89 -0.59 7.37
CA TYR A 74 -7.50 -0.19 7.14
C TYR A 74 -7.33 1.32 7.37
N LEU A 75 -8.23 2.13 6.82
CA LEU A 75 -8.15 3.60 6.86
C LEU A 75 -8.26 4.18 8.28
N ILE A 76 -9.03 3.56 9.17
CA ILE A 76 -9.16 4.02 10.56
C ILE A 76 -7.90 3.69 11.38
N ASN A 77 -7.16 2.65 10.99
CA ASN A 77 -6.05 2.12 11.77
C ASN A 77 -4.66 2.50 11.23
N CYS A 78 -4.57 3.18 10.08
CA CYS A 78 -3.29 3.65 9.55
C CYS A 78 -2.96 5.09 9.96
N SER A 79 -1.67 5.39 10.04
CA SER A 79 -1.17 6.76 10.27
C SER A 79 -1.14 7.60 8.99
N VAL A 80 -1.13 6.94 7.82
CA VAL A 80 -1.06 7.58 6.51
C VAL A 80 -2.11 6.96 5.60
N ILE A 81 -2.93 7.81 4.99
CA ILE A 81 -3.88 7.43 3.96
C ILE A 81 -3.24 7.70 2.60
N GLY A 82 -3.17 6.68 1.77
CA GLY A 82 -2.55 6.72 0.45
C GLY A 82 -2.21 5.31 -0.06
N GLU A 83 -2.07 5.08 -1.36
CA GLU A 83 -2.25 6.07 -2.41
C GLU A 83 -3.74 6.25 -2.72
N ILE A 84 -4.15 7.52 -2.82
CA ILE A 84 -5.50 7.94 -3.22
C ILE A 84 -5.34 9.10 -4.20
N GLY A 85 -6.31 9.29 -5.08
CA GLY A 85 -6.26 10.36 -6.07
C GLY A 85 -7.34 10.19 -7.12
N MET A 86 -7.02 10.65 -8.33
CA MET A 86 -7.83 10.48 -9.54
C MET A 86 -6.88 10.15 -10.69
N ASP A 87 -7.29 9.24 -11.57
CA ASP A 87 -6.55 8.90 -12.79
C ASP A 87 -7.53 8.95 -13.96
N SER A 88 -7.31 9.88 -14.90
CA SER A 88 -8.17 10.09 -16.06
C SER A 88 -7.83 9.21 -17.27
N VAL A 89 -6.84 8.34 -17.15
CA VAL A 89 -6.22 7.62 -18.28
C VAL A 89 -6.51 6.12 -18.20
N TRP A 90 -6.37 5.53 -17.00
CA TRP A 90 -6.44 4.07 -16.82
C TRP A 90 -7.57 3.60 -15.89
N CYS A 91 -8.49 4.49 -15.53
CA CYS A 91 -9.69 4.14 -14.77
C CYS A 91 -10.88 3.76 -15.66
N ASN A 92 -11.71 2.85 -15.17
CA ASN A 92 -13.02 2.57 -15.75
C ASN A 92 -14.13 3.49 -15.20
N THR A 93 -13.83 4.22 -14.12
CA THR A 93 -14.73 5.22 -13.53
C THR A 93 -14.48 6.56 -14.18
N ASP A 94 -15.55 7.20 -14.66
CA ASP A 94 -15.49 8.55 -15.22
C ASP A 94 -15.28 9.58 -14.10
N LEU A 95 -14.58 10.67 -14.41
CA LEU A 95 -14.33 11.77 -13.48
C LEU A 95 -15.48 12.78 -13.46
N ASP A 96 -16.28 12.82 -14.53
CA ASP A 96 -17.32 13.82 -14.75
C ASP A 96 -18.75 13.31 -14.46
N THR A 97 -18.91 12.07 -13.99
CA THR A 97 -20.21 11.46 -13.67
C THR A 97 -20.74 11.80 -12.29
#